data_AF-A0A535DWZ0-F1
#
_entry.id   AF-A0A535DWZ0-F1
#
_cell.length_a   1.000
_cell.length_b   1.000
_cell.length_c   1.000
_cell.angle_alpha   90.00
_cell.angle_beta   90.00
_cell.angle_gamma   90.00
#
_symmetry.space_group_name_H-M   'P 1'
#
loop_
_entity.id
_entity.type
_entity.pdbx_description
1 polymer ?
#
loop_
_entity_poly.entity_id
_entity_poly.type
_entity_poly.pdbx_seq_one_letter_code
_entity_poly.pdbx_strand_id
1 'polypeptide(L)'
;PDFLFHPETFHHAPEAVIVEGRFTGTHLGNWRGLPPTGRKVDFRLIIVFIFEGDRMICERTYFDIGTPLSQVGVARDPKSRAGKIALALNHPIVIGKALVRSMRHRYAGP
;
A
#
# COMPACT_ATOMS: atom_id res chain seq x y z
N PRO A 1 -2.06 -5.00 20.58
CA PRO A 1 -1.55 -5.25 19.21
C PRO A 1 -0.05 -5.51 19.30
N ASP A 2 0.51 -6.35 18.42
CA ASP A 2 1.92 -6.77 18.41
C ASP A 2 2.73 -6.01 17.33
N PHE A 3 2.40 -4.73 17.09
CA PHE A 3 3.08 -3.92 16.10
C PHE A 3 4.45 -3.46 16.60
N LEU A 4 5.46 -3.64 15.75
CA LEU A 4 6.84 -3.27 16.02
C LEU A 4 7.41 -2.50 14.83
N PHE A 5 8.07 -1.39 15.13
CA PHE A 5 8.91 -0.69 14.16
C PHE A 5 10.37 -1.05 14.44
N HIS A 6 11.05 -1.51 13.40
CA HIS A 6 12.47 -1.84 13.40
C HIS A 6 13.18 -0.73 12.61
N PRO A 7 13.76 0.28 13.28
CA PRO A 7 14.53 1.32 12.59
C PRO A 7 15.81 0.71 12.02
N GLU A 8 16.14 1.05 10.77
CA GLU A 8 17.30 0.50 10.05
C GLU A 8 18.34 1.57 9.77
N THR A 9 17.94 2.79 9.41
CA THR A 9 18.87 3.87 9.07
C THR A 9 18.31 5.22 9.50
N PHE A 10 19.20 6.10 9.96
CA PHE A 10 18.90 7.47 10.36
C PHE A 10 19.67 8.44 9.47
N HIS A 11 18.96 9.42 8.93
CA HIS A 11 19.54 10.53 8.18
C HIS A 11 19.21 11.84 8.89
N HIS A 12 20.23 12.64 9.16
CA HIS A 12 20.09 13.91 9.85
C HIS A 12 20.14 15.06 8.83
N ALA A 13 19.18 15.97 8.96
CA ALA A 13 19.11 17.23 8.23
C ALA A 13 18.96 18.38 9.25
N PRO A 14 19.19 19.65 8.85
CA PRO A 14 19.18 20.77 9.78
C PRO A 14 17.93 20.87 10.68
N GLU A 15 16.75 20.58 10.13
CA GLU A 15 15.45 20.68 10.82
C GLU A 15 14.67 19.37 10.75
N ALA A 16 15.34 18.24 10.46
CA ALA A 16 14.67 16.96 10.37
C ALA A 16 15.55 15.76 10.71
N VAL A 17 14.91 14.72 11.21
CA VAL A 17 15.48 13.36 11.30
C VAL A 17 14.61 12.44 10.44
N ILE A 18 15.22 11.80 9.46
CA ILE A 18 14.56 10.84 8.58
C ILE A 18 14.98 9.44 9.01
N VAL A 19 14.00 8.58 9.27
CA VAL A 19 14.23 7.20 9.70
C VAL A 19 13.65 6.26 8.65
N GLU A 20 14.50 5.44 8.06
CA GLU A 20 14.07 4.30 7.25
C GLU A 20 13.94 3.08 8.15
N GLY A 21 12.90 2.28 7.94
CA GLY A 21 12.77 1.05 8.71
C GLY A 21 11.69 0.10 8.20
N ARG A 22 11.39 -0.89 9.04
CA ARG A 22 10.45 -1.96 8.76
C ARG A 22 9.39 -2.05 9.84
N PHE A 23 8.13 -2.11 9.46
CA PHE A 23 7.00 -2.30 10.35
C PHE A 23 6.51 -3.74 10.26
N THR A 24 6.36 -4.41 11.40
CA THR A 24 5.83 -5.78 11.48
C THR A 24 4.72 -5.88 12.52
N GLY A 25 3.86 -6.88 12.39
CA GLY A 25 2.87 -7.24 13.42
C GLY A 25 1.68 -8.00 12.87
N THR A 26 0.55 -7.97 13.58
CA THR A 26 -0.68 -8.68 13.23
C THR A 26 -1.87 -7.74 13.16
N HIS A 27 -2.69 -7.86 12.12
CA HIS A 27 -3.93 -7.09 11.93
C HIS A 27 -5.04 -7.58 12.88
N LEU A 28 -4.96 -7.12 14.13
CA LEU A 28 -5.84 -7.51 15.25
C LEU A 28 -6.90 -6.45 15.61
N GLY A 29 -6.84 -5.27 14.99
CA GLY A 29 -7.83 -4.20 15.18
C GLY A 29 -8.40 -3.72 13.85
N ASN A 30 -9.47 -2.95 13.89
CA ASN A 30 -10.05 -2.36 12.70
C ASN A 30 -9.07 -1.35 12.06
N TRP A 31 -8.77 -1.52 10.77
CA TRP A 31 -7.88 -0.63 10.04
C TRP A 31 -8.53 -0.17 8.74
N ARG A 32 -8.75 1.14 8.58
CA ARG A 32 -9.42 1.72 7.40
C ARG A 32 -10.80 1.10 7.10
N GLY A 33 -11.53 0.73 8.13
CA GLY A 33 -12.84 0.06 8.01
C GLY A 33 -12.76 -1.44 7.67
N LEU A 34 -11.55 -2.01 7.60
CA LEU A 34 -11.35 -3.44 7.46
C LEU A 34 -11.42 -4.09 8.85
N PRO A 35 -12.28 -5.10 9.05
CA PRO A 35 -12.30 -5.86 10.29
C PRO A 35 -10.98 -6.62 10.47
N PRO A 36 -10.60 -6.96 11.72
CA PRO A 36 -9.34 -7.65 12.00
C PRO A 36 -9.28 -8.98 11.26
N THR A 37 -8.25 -9.16 10.44
CA THR A 37 -8.10 -10.39 9.61
C THR A 37 -7.23 -11.45 10.28
N GLY A 38 -6.55 -11.11 11.39
CA GLY A 38 -5.60 -12.00 12.08
C GLY A 38 -4.32 -12.28 11.29
N ARG A 39 -4.14 -11.65 10.12
CA ARG A 39 -2.98 -11.85 9.26
C ARG A 39 -1.80 -10.99 9.69
N LYS A 40 -0.59 -11.50 9.41
CA LYS A 40 0.65 -10.74 9.59
C LYS A 40 0.77 -9.62 8.56
N VAL A 41 1.35 -8.51 8.99
CA VAL A 41 1.79 -7.40 8.14
C VAL A 41 3.28 -7.19 8.31
N ASP A 42 3.94 -6.81 7.23
CA ASP A 42 5.37 -6.65 7.15
C ASP A 42 5.75 -5.73 5.97
N PHE A 43 6.10 -4.48 6.23
CA PHE A 43 6.39 -3.54 5.15
C PHE A 43 7.44 -2.50 5.54
N ARG A 44 8.09 -1.94 4.52
CA ARG A 44 9.04 -0.83 4.66
C ARG A 44 8.32 0.51 4.74
N LEU A 45 8.88 1.43 5.51
CA LEU A 45 8.40 2.80 5.63
C LEU A 45 9.54 3.77 5.93
N ILE A 46 9.27 5.04 5.64
CA ILE A 46 10.09 6.18 6.05
C ILE A 46 9.28 7.02 7.02
N ILE A 47 9.90 7.47 8.10
CA ILE A 47 9.33 8.46 9.02
C ILE A 47 10.22 9.70 8.99
N VAL A 48 9.63 10.86 8.72
CA VAL A 48 10.29 12.16 8.76
C VAL A 48 9.78 12.90 9.99
N PHE A 49 10.67 13.10 10.96
CA PHE A 49 10.43 13.95 12.13
C PHE A 49 10.97 15.34 11.82
N ILE A 50 10.10 16.36 11.83
CA ILE A 50 10.43 17.76 11.53
C ILE A 50 10.47 18.55 12.83
N PHE A 51 11.46 19.43 12.97
CA PHE A 51 11.74 20.19 14.18
C PHE A 51 11.74 21.70 13.93
N GLU A 52 11.37 22.46 14.94
CA GLU A 52 11.64 23.90 15.06
C GLU A 52 12.44 24.10 16.35
N GLY A 53 13.74 24.39 16.23
CA GLY A 53 14.66 24.32 17.36
C GLY A 53 14.75 22.91 17.94
N ASP A 54 14.45 22.77 19.23
CA ASP A 54 14.45 21.49 19.96
C ASP A 54 13.09 20.78 19.95
N ARG A 55 12.06 21.39 19.37
CA ARG A 55 10.68 20.89 19.40
C ARG A 55 10.34 20.13 18.12
N MET A 56 9.94 18.86 18.25
CA MET A 56 9.32 18.11 17.15
C MET A 56 7.92 18.67 16.86
N ILE A 57 7.71 19.16 15.64
CA ILE A 57 6.46 19.80 15.21
C ILE A 57 5.64 18.93 14.26
N CYS A 58 6.25 17.93 13.62
CA CYS A 58 5.55 17.03 12.72
C CYS A 58 6.24 15.66 12.65
N GLU A 59 5.44 14.60 12.71
CA GLU A 59 5.79 13.27 12.27
C GLU A 59 5.08 13.00 10.94
N ARG A 60 5.83 12.60 9.91
CA ARG A 60 5.28 12.28 8.59
C ARG A 60 5.77 10.93 8.11
N THR A 61 4.85 10.02 7.82
CA THR A 61 5.17 8.66 7.38
C THR A 61 4.88 8.45 5.90
N TYR A 62 5.81 7.81 5.19
CA TYR A 62 5.65 7.37 3.81
C TYR A 62 5.85 5.87 3.70
N PHE A 63 4.92 5.19 3.02
CA PHE A 63 5.02 3.78 2.69
C PHE A 63 4.08 3.44 1.53
N ASP A 64 4.36 2.34 0.85
CA ASP A 64 3.43 1.76 -0.11
C ASP A 64 2.26 1.09 0.63
N ILE A 65 1.07 1.66 0.48
CA ILE A 65 -0.16 1.12 1.08
C ILE A 65 -0.59 -0.21 0.43
N GLY A 66 -0.16 -0.48 -0.81
CA GLY A 66 -0.50 -1.70 -1.54
C GLY A 66 0.05 -2.97 -0.88
N THR A 67 1.26 -2.88 -0.33
CA THR A 67 1.92 -4.00 0.38
C THR A 67 1.09 -4.51 1.57
N PRO A 68 0.76 -3.70 2.60
CA PRO A 68 -0.05 -4.18 3.73
C PRO A 68 -1.47 -4.57 3.30
N LEU A 69 -2.10 -3.88 2.34
CA LEU A 69 -3.42 -4.27 1.83
C LEU A 69 -3.40 -5.65 1.15
N SER A 70 -2.31 -5.99 0.47
CA SER A 70 -2.14 -7.31 -0.14
C SER A 70 -1.93 -8.39 0.91
N GLN A 71 -1.13 -8.10 1.94
CA GLN A 71 -0.86 -9.02 3.06
C GLN A 71 -2.12 -9.36 3.87
N VAL A 72 -2.99 -8.37 4.12
CA VAL A 72 -4.27 -8.62 4.78
C VAL A 72 -5.34 -9.20 3.84
N GLY A 73 -5.02 -9.40 2.56
CA GLY A 73 -5.86 -10.11 1.58
C GLY A 73 -6.88 -9.26 0.81
N VAL A 74 -6.78 -7.93 0.90
CA VAL A 74 -7.71 -6.99 0.25
C VAL A 74 -7.24 -6.65 -1.16
N ALA A 75 -5.96 -6.32 -1.32
CA ALA A 75 -5.37 -6.05 -2.63
C ALA A 75 -4.82 -7.33 -3.26
N ARG A 76 -4.83 -7.37 -4.59
CA ARG A 76 -4.29 -8.48 -5.39
C ARG A 76 -3.55 -7.90 -6.59
N ASP A 77 -2.47 -8.56 -7.00
CA ASP A 77 -1.82 -8.27 -8.27
C ASP A 77 -2.84 -8.48 -9.42
N PRO A 78 -3.19 -7.45 -10.21
CA PRO A 78 -4.12 -7.57 -11.33
C PRO A 78 -3.66 -8.56 -12.41
N LYS A 79 -2.36 -8.87 -12.49
CA LYS A 79 -1.81 -9.84 -13.45
C LYS A 79 -2.01 -11.29 -12.98
N SER A 80 -2.20 -11.52 -11.67
CA SER A 80 -2.47 -12.84 -11.12
C SER A 80 -3.84 -13.39 -11.57
N ARG A 81 -4.03 -14.71 -11.55
CA ARG A 81 -5.33 -15.34 -11.88
C ARG A 81 -6.45 -14.80 -10.99
N ALA A 82 -6.22 -14.74 -9.68
CA ALA A 82 -7.18 -14.20 -8.72
C ALA A 82 -7.46 -12.71 -8.93
N GLY A 83 -6.44 -11.92 -9.30
CA GLY A 83 -6.58 -10.50 -9.62
C GLY A 83 -7.43 -10.26 -10.86
N LYS A 84 -7.24 -11.03 -11.93
CA LYS A 84 -8.05 -10.95 -13.16
C LYS A 84 -9.52 -11.25 -12.88
N ILE A 85 -9.80 -12.29 -12.09
CA ILE A 85 -11.16 -12.64 -11.66
C ILE A 85 -11.78 -11.50 -10.86
N ALA A 86 -11.07 -10.97 -9.85
CA ALA A 86 -11.55 -9.87 -9.03
C ALA A 86 -11.79 -8.59 -9.84
N LEU A 87 -10.92 -8.27 -10.79
CA LEU A 87 -11.06 -7.12 -11.68
C LEU A 87 -12.32 -7.22 -12.55
N ALA A 88 -12.59 -8.40 -13.13
CA ALA A 88 -13.79 -8.64 -13.92
C ALA A 88 -15.06 -8.51 -13.09
N LEU A 89 -15.06 -9.01 -11.84
CA LEU A 89 -16.20 -8.93 -10.93
C LEU A 89 -16.47 -7.50 -10.46
N ASN A 90 -15.43 -6.76 -10.09
CA ASN A 90 -15.56 -5.43 -9.46
C ASN A 90 -15.73 -4.30 -10.48
N HIS A 91 -15.24 -4.47 -11.72
CA HIS A 91 -15.23 -3.42 -12.74
C HIS A 91 -15.77 -3.91 -14.11
N PRO A 92 -17.00 -4.41 -14.17
CA PRO A 92 -17.54 -5.07 -15.37
C PRO A 92 -17.62 -4.12 -16.57
N ILE A 93 -18.00 -2.85 -16.33
CA ILE A 93 -18.11 -1.83 -17.38
C ILE A 93 -16.73 -1.48 -17.96
N VAL A 94 -15.71 -1.37 -17.11
CA VAL A 94 -14.35 -1.05 -17.54
C VAL A 94 -13.80 -2.16 -18.44
N ILE A 95 -13.98 -3.42 -18.02
CA ILE A 95 -13.59 -4.58 -18.82
C ILE A 95 -14.38 -4.65 -20.14
N GLY A 96 -15.70 -4.47 -20.10
CA GLY A 96 -16.54 -4.46 -21.29
C GLY A 96 -16.11 -3.39 -22.31
N LYS A 97 -15.86 -2.15 -21.85
CA LYS A 97 -15.37 -1.06 -22.71
C LYS A 97 -13.99 -1.37 -23.30
N ALA A 98 -13.07 -1.94 -22.52
CA ALA A 98 -11.75 -2.33 -23.00
C ALA A 98 -11.84 -3.42 -24.09
N LEU A 99 -12.71 -4.42 -23.90
CA LEU A 99 -12.95 -5.47 -24.90
C LEU A 99 -13.51 -4.89 -26.21
N VAL A 100 -14.55 -4.06 -26.14
CA VAL A 100 -15.11 -3.39 -27.34
C VAL A 100 -14.06 -2.57 -28.08
N ARG A 101 -13.24 -1.80 -27.34
CA ARG A 101 -12.14 -1.03 -27.94
C ARG A 101 -11.10 -1.92 -28.60
N SER A 102 -10.75 -3.05 -27.98
CA SER A 102 -9.77 -4.01 -28.53
C SER A 102 -10.29 -4.69 -29.80
N MET A 103 -11.58 -5.02 -29.86
CA MET A 103 -12.23 -5.59 -31.05
C MET A 103 -12.25 -4.56 -32.17
N ARG A 104 -12.63 -3.31 -31.89
CA ARG A 104 -12.62 -2.23 -32.89
C ARG A 104 -11.22 -1.99 -33.47
N HIS A 105 -10.17 -2.06 -32.66
CA HIS A 105 -8.79 -1.95 -33.16
C HIS A 105 -8.34 -3.16 -33.98
N ARG A 106 -8.78 -4.39 -33.63
CA ARG A 106 -8.46 -5.60 -34.41
C ARG A 106 -9.18 -5.66 -35.76
N TYR A 107 -10.37 -5.07 -35.86
CA TYR A 107 -11.12 -4.98 -37.11
C TYR A 107 -10.77 -3.74 -37.96
N ALA A 108 -9.88 -2.87 -37.47
CA ALA A 108 -9.50 -1.63 -38.12
C ALA A 108 -8.04 -1.62 -38.62
N GLY A 109 -7.56 -2.68 -39.25
CA GLY A 109 -6.31 -2.54 -40.04
C GLY A 109 -5.99 -3.70 -41.00
N PRO A 110 -5.14 -3.44 -42.02
CA PRO A 110 -4.61 -2.14 -42.47
C PRO A 110 -5.55 -1.38 -43.41
#